data_AF-A0A524NBD9-F1
#
_entry.id   AF-A0A524NBD9-F1
#
_cell.length_a   1.000
_cell.length_b   1.000
_cell.length_c   1.000
_cell.angle_alpha   90.00
_cell.angle_beta   90.00
_cell.angle_gamma   90.00
#
_symmetry.space_group_name_H-M   'P 1'
#
loop_
_entity.id
_entity.type
_entity.pdbx_description
1 polymer ?
#
loop_
_entity_poly.entity_id
_entity_poly.type
_entity_poly.pdbx_seq_one_letter_code
_entity_poly.pdbx_strand_id
1 'polypeptide(L)'
;GTTVLHNLVALHRSSRALLRWELMEPIPPPATATYETDPRIAAVQASVEPLRGSLLERMHWVNADEPEECVWGFIDGVSMLGQAPSFCMPSWRRFIYEADQTPAFEHYRQVVQLLTWQHPVDPGGFLVLKAPQIALHLDTFADVFPEARFVVTDRDPYRALVSMTVLGQSIVEPFCVVNPVTHPGPDDLDLAISVQTKLAVIHAFTDAHPDRIVHLAYPDLVSEPSVAVTGLLDEIGVQADPELADRIDAFLAAQRAGRRSTPPSSLDTFGYDHDEVLARPVIARYCARFGIDPERQRLTGAS
;
A
#
# COMPACT_ATOMS: atom_id res chain seq x y z
N GLY A 1 3.18 -3.82 -5.93
CA GLY A 1 4.48 -4.13 -5.31
C GLY A 1 4.58 -3.69 -3.87
N THR A 2 3.90 -2.62 -3.47
CA THR A 2 4.01 -2.00 -2.13
C THR A 2 3.87 -2.98 -0.95
N THR A 3 2.95 -3.95 -1.00
CA THR A 3 2.84 -4.97 0.07
C THR A 3 4.07 -5.86 0.17
N VAL A 4 4.66 -6.27 -0.96
CA VAL A 4 5.91 -7.04 -0.96
C VAL A 4 7.03 -6.19 -0.37
N LEU A 5 7.21 -4.96 -0.89
CA LEU A 5 8.24 -4.05 -0.40
C LEU A 5 8.11 -3.79 1.11
N HIS A 6 6.90 -3.52 1.60
CA HIS A 6 6.64 -3.26 3.02
C HIS A 6 7.07 -4.43 3.90
N ASN A 7 6.72 -5.66 3.50
CA ASN A 7 7.16 -6.87 4.21
C ASN A 7 8.68 -7.03 4.18
N LEU A 8 9.33 -6.81 3.02
CA LEU A 8 10.78 -7.00 2.90
C LEU A 8 11.58 -5.95 3.68
N VAL A 9 11.15 -4.69 3.65
CA VAL A 9 11.80 -3.62 4.44
C VAL A 9 11.61 -3.86 5.93
N ALA A 10 10.46 -4.40 6.35
CA ALA A 10 10.19 -4.78 7.75
C ALA A 10 11.08 -5.93 8.27
N LEU A 11 11.84 -6.62 7.40
CA LEU A 11 12.82 -7.62 7.81
C LEU A 11 14.17 -7.01 8.24
N HIS A 12 14.37 -5.71 8.05
CA HIS A 12 15.58 -5.03 8.52
C HIS A 12 15.61 -5.01 10.05
N ARG A 13 16.74 -5.38 10.68
CA ARG A 13 16.81 -5.62 12.13
C ARG A 13 16.45 -4.41 12.98
N SER A 14 16.68 -3.20 12.47
CA SER A 14 16.38 -1.94 13.14
C SER A 14 15.06 -1.32 12.67
N SER A 15 14.29 -2.04 11.85
CA SER A 15 12.99 -1.57 11.41
C SER A 15 11.89 -2.00 12.38
N ARG A 16 10.83 -1.21 12.43
CA ARG A 16 9.58 -1.57 13.09
C ARG A 16 8.43 -1.24 12.14
N ALA A 17 7.68 -2.25 11.72
CA ALA A 17 6.40 -2.03 11.07
C ALA A 17 5.28 -1.90 12.11
N LEU A 18 4.16 -1.30 11.73
CA LEU A 18 2.92 -1.41 12.49
C LEU A 18 2.19 -2.67 12.03
N LEU A 19 1.89 -3.56 12.96
CA LEU A 19 1.22 -4.83 12.70
C LEU A 19 -0.29 -4.65 12.68
N ARG A 20 -0.99 -5.54 11.97
CA ARG A 20 -2.44 -5.46 11.82
C ARG A 20 -3.16 -5.43 13.17
N TRP A 21 -2.75 -6.26 14.12
CA TRP A 21 -3.36 -6.32 15.44
C TRP A 21 -3.17 -5.02 16.24
N GLU A 22 -2.02 -4.35 16.09
CA GLU A 22 -1.76 -3.06 16.74
C GLU A 22 -2.71 -1.99 16.22
N LEU A 23 -2.94 -1.94 14.91
CA LEU A 23 -3.78 -0.93 14.29
C LEU A 23 -5.28 -1.19 14.50
N MET A 24 -5.70 -2.46 14.54
CA MET A 24 -7.10 -2.82 14.79
C MET A 24 -7.50 -2.64 16.26
N GLU A 25 -6.59 -2.91 17.19
CA GLU A 25 -6.84 -2.85 18.64
C GLU A 25 -5.72 -2.06 19.35
N PRO A 26 -5.61 -0.74 19.14
CA PRO A 26 -4.46 0.07 19.58
C PRO A 26 -4.42 0.35 21.10
N ILE A 27 -5.50 0.05 21.83
CA ILE A 27 -5.64 0.35 23.25
C ILE A 27 -5.92 -0.94 24.04
N PRO A 28 -5.18 -1.23 25.12
CA PRO A 28 -4.03 -0.49 25.65
C PRO A 28 -2.82 -0.53 24.69
N PRO A 29 -1.86 0.40 24.77
CA PRO A 29 -0.69 0.36 23.90
C PRO A 29 0.07 -0.98 24.03
N PRO A 30 0.68 -1.48 22.94
CA PRO A 30 1.43 -2.72 22.96
C PRO A 30 2.67 -2.57 23.87
N ALA A 31 2.95 -3.59 24.68
CA ALA A 31 4.08 -3.59 25.61
C ALA A 31 5.14 -4.59 25.17
N THR A 32 6.43 -4.22 25.26
CA THR A 32 7.55 -5.10 24.86
C THR A 32 7.52 -6.48 25.53
N ALA A 33 7.08 -6.57 26.79
CA ALA A 33 7.05 -7.82 27.53
C ALA A 33 6.08 -8.88 26.95
N THR A 34 5.04 -8.44 26.24
CA THR A 34 4.00 -9.32 25.68
C THR A 34 3.85 -9.15 24.18
N TYR A 35 4.74 -8.42 23.50
CA TYR A 35 4.53 -7.98 22.12
C TYR A 35 4.23 -9.13 21.13
N GLU A 36 5.00 -10.21 21.22
CA GLU A 36 4.84 -11.40 20.36
C GLU A 36 3.73 -12.36 20.83
N THR A 37 3.18 -12.15 22.03
CA THR A 37 2.23 -13.06 22.69
C THR A 37 0.95 -12.36 23.14
N ASP A 38 0.71 -11.15 22.64
CA ASP A 38 -0.42 -10.33 23.03
C ASP A 38 -1.73 -11.05 22.65
N PRO A 39 -2.70 -11.22 23.57
CA PRO A 39 -3.93 -11.94 23.28
C PRO A 39 -4.75 -11.32 22.13
N ARG A 40 -4.53 -10.03 21.82
CA ARG A 40 -5.18 -9.36 20.68
C ARG A 40 -4.74 -9.95 19.34
N ILE A 41 -3.54 -10.53 19.23
CA ILE A 41 -3.08 -11.19 18.01
C ILE A 41 -4.05 -12.31 17.64
N ALA A 42 -4.37 -13.19 18.60
CA ALA A 42 -5.29 -14.30 18.37
C ALA A 42 -6.72 -13.82 18.07
N ALA A 43 -7.19 -12.78 18.77
CA ALA A 43 -8.51 -12.20 18.56
C ALA A 43 -8.67 -11.60 17.15
N VAL A 44 -7.68 -10.81 16.73
CA VAL A 44 -7.63 -10.21 15.38
C VAL A 44 -7.47 -11.29 14.32
N GLN A 45 -6.67 -12.33 14.56
CA GLN A 45 -6.53 -13.45 13.63
C GLN A 45 -7.85 -14.18 13.40
N ALA A 46 -8.63 -14.42 14.46
CA ALA A 46 -9.94 -15.04 14.36
C ALA A 46 -10.93 -14.19 13.54
N SER A 47 -10.76 -12.86 13.53
CA SER A 47 -11.62 -11.95 12.74
C SER A 47 -11.33 -12.00 11.23
N VAL A 48 -10.10 -12.33 10.81
CA VAL A 48 -9.69 -12.38 9.39
C VAL A 48 -9.80 -13.78 8.80
N GLU A 49 -9.83 -14.82 9.63
CA GLU A 49 -9.92 -16.21 9.20
C GLU A 49 -11.14 -16.52 8.30
N PRO A 50 -12.33 -15.91 8.49
CA PRO A 50 -13.45 -16.10 7.56
C PRO A 50 -13.21 -15.59 6.14
N LEU A 51 -12.21 -14.71 5.94
CA LEU A 51 -11.87 -14.18 4.62
C LEU A 51 -10.94 -15.12 3.82
N ARG A 52 -10.46 -16.22 4.42
CA ARG A 52 -9.48 -17.10 3.78
C ARG A 52 -10.01 -17.68 2.47
N GLY A 53 -9.19 -17.61 1.42
CA GLY A 53 -9.53 -18.04 0.07
C GLY A 53 -10.46 -17.12 -0.72
N SER A 54 -10.96 -16.02 -0.13
CA SER A 54 -11.74 -15.00 -0.87
C SER A 54 -10.85 -14.24 -1.86
N LEU A 55 -11.43 -13.63 -2.92
CA LEU A 55 -10.67 -12.81 -3.86
C LEU A 55 -9.98 -11.63 -3.15
N LEU A 56 -10.64 -11.01 -2.17
CA LEU A 56 -10.08 -9.96 -1.33
C LEU A 56 -8.81 -10.42 -0.61
N GLU A 57 -8.84 -11.61 0.00
CA GLU A 57 -7.66 -12.20 0.66
C GLU A 57 -6.53 -12.53 -0.31
N ARG A 58 -6.83 -13.04 -1.52
CA ARG A 58 -5.79 -13.31 -2.53
C ARG A 58 -5.09 -12.05 -3.02
N MET A 59 -5.78 -10.91 -3.02
CA MET A 59 -5.22 -9.63 -3.43
C MET A 59 -4.52 -8.89 -2.29
N HIS A 60 -5.02 -9.03 -1.06
CA HIS A 60 -4.48 -8.35 0.13
C HIS A 60 -4.45 -9.29 1.33
N TRP A 61 -3.55 -10.28 1.27
CA TRP A 61 -3.31 -11.19 2.38
C TRP A 61 -2.52 -10.47 3.48
N VAL A 62 -3.06 -10.42 4.70
CA VAL A 62 -2.34 -9.98 5.90
C VAL A 62 -2.85 -10.78 7.10
N ASN A 63 -1.94 -11.40 7.85
CA ASN A 63 -2.23 -12.01 9.16
C ASN A 63 -2.23 -10.96 10.28
N ALA A 64 -2.76 -11.31 11.44
CA ALA A 64 -2.81 -10.38 12.58
C ALA A 64 -1.42 -9.81 12.95
N ASP A 65 -0.38 -10.62 12.87
CA ASP A 65 1.02 -10.34 13.21
C ASP A 65 1.89 -9.89 12.03
N GLU A 66 1.28 -9.61 10.87
CA GLU A 66 2.00 -9.11 9.69
C GLU A 66 1.91 -7.57 9.58
N PRO A 67 2.89 -6.93 8.93
CA PRO A 67 2.85 -5.50 8.60
C PRO A 67 1.57 -5.10 7.87
N GLU A 68 0.95 -4.00 8.31
CA GLU A 68 -0.36 -3.57 7.81
C GLU A 68 -0.38 -2.10 7.38
N GLU A 69 -1.32 -1.77 6.49
CA GLU A 69 -1.48 -0.43 5.95
C GLU A 69 -1.88 0.63 6.99
N CYS A 70 -1.31 1.83 6.88
CA CYS A 70 -1.63 3.00 7.73
C CYS A 70 -3.13 3.31 7.76
N VAL A 71 -3.85 2.91 6.71
CA VAL A 71 -5.28 3.08 6.55
C VAL A 71 -6.11 2.48 7.70
N TRP A 72 -5.56 1.52 8.46
CA TRP A 72 -6.21 1.00 9.67
C TRP A 72 -6.00 1.90 10.90
N GLY A 73 -4.93 2.69 10.93
CA GLY A 73 -4.65 3.65 12.01
C GLY A 73 -5.20 5.05 11.76
N PHE A 74 -5.64 5.36 10.55
CA PHE A 74 -6.39 6.58 10.27
C PHE A 74 -7.79 6.43 10.90
N ILE A 75 -8.09 7.11 12.00
CA ILE A 75 -9.39 6.92 12.69
C ILE A 75 -10.50 7.86 12.19
N ASP A 76 -10.17 8.93 11.45
CA ASP A 76 -11.09 10.03 11.12
C ASP A 76 -11.46 10.14 9.64
N GLY A 77 -12.08 9.09 9.07
CA GLY A 77 -12.72 9.18 7.74
C GLY A 77 -11.80 9.03 6.53
N VAL A 78 -10.47 8.94 6.71
CA VAL A 78 -9.53 8.38 5.70
C VAL A 78 -9.09 6.95 6.01
N SER A 79 -9.72 6.34 7.02
CA SER A 79 -9.57 4.95 7.39
C SER A 79 -9.92 3.98 6.26
N MET A 80 -9.70 2.68 6.45
CA MET A 80 -10.20 1.68 5.50
C MET A 80 -11.72 1.83 5.32
N LEU A 81 -12.44 2.08 6.42
CA LEU A 81 -13.87 2.35 6.43
C LEU A 81 -14.23 3.69 5.76
N GLY A 82 -13.31 4.65 5.76
CA GLY A 82 -13.44 5.91 5.06
C GLY A 82 -13.19 5.80 3.56
N GLN A 83 -12.16 5.07 3.14
CA GLN A 83 -11.75 5.02 1.73
C GLN A 83 -12.55 3.98 0.93
N ALA A 84 -12.94 2.85 1.54
CA ALA A 84 -13.69 1.79 0.85
C ALA A 84 -15.02 2.28 0.23
N PRO A 85 -15.87 3.08 0.90
CA PRO A 85 -17.09 3.59 0.31
C PRO A 85 -16.86 4.51 -0.89
N SER A 86 -15.67 5.10 -1.04
CA SER A 86 -15.35 6.01 -2.16
C SER A 86 -15.48 5.33 -3.53
N PHE A 87 -15.35 4.00 -3.58
CA PHE A 87 -15.54 3.20 -4.79
C PHE A 87 -17.00 3.19 -5.28
N CYS A 88 -17.99 3.36 -4.39
CA CYS A 88 -19.41 3.30 -4.73
C CYS A 88 -20.19 4.59 -4.43
N MET A 89 -19.57 5.56 -3.75
CA MET A 89 -20.21 6.82 -3.35
C MET A 89 -19.45 8.03 -3.92
N PRO A 90 -19.80 8.53 -5.12
CA PRO A 90 -19.09 9.64 -5.78
C PRO A 90 -18.99 10.91 -4.94
N SER A 91 -20.09 11.32 -4.29
CA SER A 91 -20.08 12.50 -3.40
C SER A 91 -19.12 12.35 -2.24
N TRP A 92 -19.00 11.14 -1.68
CA TRP A 92 -18.09 10.84 -0.58
C TRP A 92 -16.62 10.80 -1.05
N ARG A 93 -16.37 10.19 -2.22
CA ARG A 93 -15.04 10.22 -2.85
C ARG A 93 -14.57 11.65 -3.10
N ARG A 94 -15.43 12.49 -3.68
CA ARG A 94 -15.12 13.92 -3.89
C ARG A 94 -14.83 14.61 -2.56
N PHE A 95 -15.66 14.39 -1.54
CA PHE A 95 -15.42 14.93 -0.21
C PHE A 95 -14.04 14.54 0.34
N ILE A 96 -13.66 13.25 0.30
CA ILE A 96 -12.33 12.81 0.76
C ILE A 96 -11.20 13.46 -0.05
N TYR A 97 -11.36 13.55 -1.37
CA TYR A 97 -10.31 14.07 -2.25
C TYR A 97 -10.08 15.58 -2.06
N GLU A 98 -11.14 16.33 -1.77
CA GLU A 98 -11.11 17.78 -1.59
C GLU A 98 -10.91 18.21 -0.13
N ALA A 99 -11.17 17.34 0.84
CA ALA A 99 -11.03 17.64 2.26
C ALA A 99 -9.56 17.81 2.68
N ASP A 100 -9.34 18.73 3.60
CA ASP A 100 -8.07 18.87 4.31
C ASP A 100 -7.83 17.63 5.19
N GLN A 101 -6.75 16.89 4.88
CA GLN A 101 -6.37 15.67 5.58
C GLN A 101 -5.41 15.91 6.75
N THR A 102 -5.03 17.16 7.02
CA THR A 102 -4.11 17.51 8.11
C THR A 102 -4.58 16.92 9.45
N PRO A 103 -5.86 17.09 9.88
CA PRO A 103 -6.30 16.55 11.17
C PRO A 103 -6.19 15.02 11.25
N ALA A 104 -6.51 14.32 10.16
CA ALA A 104 -6.44 12.86 10.12
C ALA A 104 -4.99 12.36 10.21
N PHE A 105 -4.03 13.04 9.58
CA PHE A 105 -2.62 12.70 9.69
C PHE A 105 -2.03 13.09 11.04
N GLU A 106 -2.46 14.19 11.65
CA GLU A 106 -2.06 14.57 13.02
C GLU A 106 -2.54 13.54 14.05
N HIS A 107 -3.79 13.07 13.94
CA HIS A 107 -4.30 11.98 14.78
C HIS A 107 -3.58 10.66 14.49
N TYR A 108 -3.25 10.37 13.24
CA TYR A 108 -2.43 9.20 12.92
C TYR A 108 -1.05 9.28 13.57
N ARG A 109 -0.42 10.46 13.61
CA ARG A 109 0.84 10.66 14.34
C ARG A 109 0.69 10.34 15.83
N GLN A 110 -0.44 10.69 16.44
CA GLN A 110 -0.75 10.31 17.82
C GLN A 110 -0.93 8.80 17.99
N VAL A 111 -1.59 8.12 17.04
CA VAL A 111 -1.70 6.65 17.03
C VAL A 111 -0.31 6.00 16.94
N VAL A 112 0.55 6.49 16.05
CA VAL A 112 1.94 6.01 15.94
C VAL A 112 2.70 6.20 17.26
N GLN A 113 2.56 7.36 17.91
CA GLN A 113 3.17 7.64 19.21
C GLN A 113 2.65 6.70 20.30
N LEU A 114 1.34 6.42 20.32
CA LEU A 114 0.72 5.48 21.25
C LEU A 114 1.29 4.07 21.07
N LEU A 115 1.34 3.58 19.84
CA LEU A 115 1.81 2.23 19.52
C LEU A 115 3.31 2.05 19.82
N THR A 116 4.09 3.12 19.66
CA THR A 116 5.54 3.09 19.95
C THR A 116 5.88 3.47 21.39
N TRP A 117 4.91 3.78 22.26
CA TRP A 117 5.21 4.26 23.61
C TRP A 117 5.77 3.16 24.54
N GLN A 118 5.10 2.00 24.61
CA GLN A 118 5.52 0.88 25.47
C GLN A 118 6.22 -0.25 24.70
N HIS A 119 6.33 -0.11 23.39
CA HIS A 119 7.15 -0.92 22.51
C HIS A 119 7.82 -0.01 21.45
N PRO A 120 8.88 0.73 21.84
CA PRO A 120 9.50 1.74 21.00
C PRO A 120 10.27 1.15 19.83
N VAL A 121 10.54 1.99 18.85
CA VAL A 121 11.56 1.72 17.83
C VAL A 121 12.92 1.73 18.52
N ASP A 122 13.77 0.76 18.18
CA ASP A 122 15.13 0.70 18.73
C ASP A 122 15.94 1.98 18.41
N PRO A 123 16.90 2.37 19.27
CA PRO A 123 17.79 3.49 18.98
C PRO A 123 18.50 3.33 17.63
N GLY A 124 18.39 4.34 16.76
CA GLY A 124 18.92 4.29 15.39
C GLY A 124 18.06 3.49 14.40
N GLY A 125 16.92 2.96 14.86
CA GLY A 125 15.92 2.31 14.03
C GLY A 125 14.95 3.28 13.34
N PHE A 126 14.01 2.71 12.60
CA PHE A 126 13.03 3.47 11.82
C PHE A 126 11.68 2.75 11.72
N LEU A 127 10.62 3.53 11.50
CA LEU A 127 9.29 3.00 11.21
C LEU A 127 9.12 2.73 9.72
N VAL A 128 8.45 1.62 9.41
CA VAL A 128 8.08 1.26 8.04
C VAL A 128 6.56 1.36 7.91
N LEU A 129 6.11 2.40 7.23
CA LEU A 129 4.71 2.72 7.03
C LEU A 129 4.35 2.54 5.54
N LYS A 130 3.13 2.08 5.25
CA LYS A 130 2.64 1.93 3.88
C LYS A 130 1.16 2.25 3.79
N ALA A 131 0.77 3.13 2.87
CA ALA A 131 -0.63 3.32 2.50
C ALA A 131 -0.72 4.01 1.12
N PRO A 132 -1.21 3.33 0.06
CA PRO A 132 -1.42 3.94 -1.26
C PRO A 132 -2.41 5.12 -1.26
N GLN A 133 -3.17 5.29 -0.19
CA GLN A 133 -4.14 6.36 0.04
C GLN A 133 -3.43 7.69 0.33
N ILE A 134 -2.22 7.66 0.89
CA ILE A 134 -1.39 8.86 1.16
C ILE A 134 -0.97 9.55 -0.15
N ALA A 135 -0.88 8.81 -1.27
CA ALA A 135 -0.38 9.33 -2.54
C ALA A 135 -1.14 10.55 -3.10
N LEU A 136 -2.41 10.75 -2.72
CA LEU A 136 -3.18 11.95 -3.10
C LEU A 136 -2.87 13.18 -2.23
N HIS A 137 -2.31 12.97 -1.05
CA HIS A 137 -2.08 13.99 -0.02
C HIS A 137 -0.63 13.97 0.46
N LEU A 138 0.30 13.74 -0.48
CA LEU A 138 1.71 13.49 -0.17
C LEU A 138 2.37 14.69 0.51
N ASP A 139 2.09 15.92 0.03
CA ASP A 139 2.56 17.17 0.64
C ASP A 139 2.05 17.31 2.09
N THR A 140 0.75 17.14 2.30
CA THR A 140 0.14 17.22 3.64
C THR A 140 0.71 16.18 4.60
N PHE A 141 0.93 14.95 4.13
CA PHE A 141 1.56 13.92 4.95
C PHE A 141 3.03 14.27 5.25
N ALA A 142 3.74 14.84 4.28
CA ALA A 142 5.13 15.26 4.43
C ALA A 142 5.30 16.46 5.38
N ASP A 143 4.28 17.31 5.52
CA ASP A 143 4.21 18.40 6.49
C ASP A 143 3.98 17.91 7.91
N VAL A 144 3.09 16.92 8.10
CA VAL A 144 2.83 16.29 9.41
C VAL A 144 3.96 15.34 9.85
N PHE A 145 4.64 14.72 8.88
CA PHE A 145 5.79 13.85 9.09
C PHE A 145 7.03 14.42 8.37
N PRO A 146 7.59 15.55 8.82
CA PRO A 146 8.76 16.17 8.20
C PRO A 146 9.99 15.26 8.18
N GLU A 147 10.06 14.29 9.09
CA GLU A 147 11.13 13.28 9.16
C GLU A 147 10.98 12.14 8.13
N ALA A 148 9.82 12.00 7.48
CA ALA A 148 9.56 10.90 6.58
C ALA A 148 10.38 10.98 5.29
N ARG A 149 10.89 9.81 4.88
CA ARG A 149 11.34 9.51 3.52
C ARG A 149 10.25 8.71 2.80
N PHE A 150 10.03 9.01 1.54
CA PHE A 150 8.99 8.41 0.72
C PHE A 150 9.61 7.43 -0.25
N VAL A 151 8.97 6.27 -0.40
CA VAL A 151 9.36 5.29 -1.40
C VAL A 151 8.17 5.01 -2.30
N VAL A 152 8.34 5.26 -3.60
CA VAL A 152 7.33 4.94 -4.61
C VAL A 152 7.77 3.70 -5.34
N THR A 153 6.94 2.66 -5.34
CA THR A 153 7.15 1.50 -6.21
C THR A 153 6.55 1.78 -7.57
N ASP A 154 7.39 2.03 -8.58
CA ASP A 154 6.93 2.36 -9.91
C ASP A 154 6.52 1.12 -10.69
N ARG A 155 5.28 1.12 -11.20
CA ARG A 155 4.70 -0.02 -11.91
C ARG A 155 3.86 0.51 -13.06
N ASP A 156 3.66 -0.33 -14.08
CA ASP A 156 2.65 -0.12 -15.13
C ASP A 156 1.32 0.44 -14.54
N PRO A 157 0.97 1.70 -14.88
CA PRO A 157 -0.24 2.36 -14.41
C PRO A 157 -1.53 1.65 -14.81
N TYR A 158 -1.57 1.00 -15.97
CA TYR A 158 -2.74 0.24 -16.40
C TYR A 158 -2.92 -1.01 -15.53
N ARG A 159 -1.83 -1.72 -15.20
CA ARG A 159 -1.87 -2.82 -14.21
C ARG A 159 -2.34 -2.36 -12.84
N ALA A 160 -1.88 -1.18 -12.40
CA ALA A 160 -2.29 -0.61 -11.13
C ALA A 160 -3.79 -0.25 -11.13
N LEU A 161 -4.28 0.39 -12.20
CA LEU A 161 -5.68 0.74 -12.41
C LEU A 161 -6.60 -0.49 -12.36
N VAL A 162 -6.29 -1.52 -13.15
CA VAL A 162 -7.09 -2.76 -13.19
C VAL A 162 -7.10 -3.44 -11.83
N SER A 163 -5.93 -3.53 -11.17
CA SER A 163 -5.82 -4.10 -9.82
C SER A 163 -6.64 -3.32 -8.79
N MET A 164 -6.61 -1.99 -8.84
CA MET A 164 -7.41 -1.14 -7.95
C MET A 164 -8.91 -1.30 -8.20
N THR A 165 -9.31 -1.49 -9.46
CA THR A 165 -10.72 -1.68 -9.84
C THR A 165 -11.27 -3.00 -9.30
N VAL A 166 -10.55 -4.12 -9.51
CA VAL A 166 -10.94 -5.43 -8.95
C VAL A 166 -10.98 -5.40 -7.41
N LEU A 167 -10.01 -4.75 -6.79
CA LEU A 167 -9.98 -4.60 -5.33
C LEU A 167 -11.18 -3.80 -4.83
N GLY A 168 -11.48 -2.66 -5.46
CA GLY A 168 -12.65 -1.85 -5.14
C GLY A 168 -13.95 -2.64 -5.32
N GLN A 169 -14.09 -3.38 -6.41
CA GLN A 169 -15.25 -4.25 -6.65
C GLN A 169 -15.41 -5.27 -5.53
N SER A 170 -14.32 -5.98 -5.17
CA SER A 170 -14.34 -7.04 -4.14
C SER A 170 -14.65 -6.49 -2.75
N ILE A 171 -14.23 -5.26 -2.45
CA ILE A 171 -14.53 -4.58 -1.18
C ILE A 171 -16.00 -4.17 -1.11
N VAL A 172 -16.57 -3.67 -2.22
CA VAL A 172 -17.93 -3.12 -2.27
C VAL A 172 -18.99 -4.20 -2.42
N GLU A 173 -18.69 -5.29 -3.12
CA GLU A 173 -19.63 -6.37 -3.46
C GLU A 173 -20.45 -6.89 -2.27
N PRO A 174 -19.87 -7.17 -1.08
CA PRO A 174 -20.63 -7.67 0.06
C PRO A 174 -21.66 -6.67 0.62
N PHE A 175 -21.54 -5.38 0.28
CA PHE A 175 -22.33 -4.30 0.87
C PHE A 175 -23.36 -3.70 -0.11
N CYS A 176 -23.43 -4.20 -1.34
CA CYS A 176 -24.27 -3.64 -2.39
C CYS A 176 -25.21 -4.68 -3.01
N VAL A 177 -26.45 -4.28 -3.31
CA VAL A 177 -27.39 -5.10 -4.09
C VAL A 177 -26.97 -5.14 -5.57
N VAL A 178 -26.47 -4.02 -6.08
CA VAL A 178 -25.87 -3.88 -7.41
C VAL A 178 -24.52 -3.20 -7.21
N ASN A 179 -23.43 -3.85 -7.61
CA ASN A 179 -22.10 -3.28 -7.47
C ASN A 179 -21.88 -2.19 -8.53
N PRO A 180 -21.70 -0.92 -8.14
CA PRO A 180 -21.46 0.17 -9.10
C PRO A 180 -20.04 0.15 -9.67
N VAL A 181 -19.13 -0.68 -9.12
CA VAL A 181 -17.76 -0.87 -9.60
C VAL A 181 -17.73 -1.97 -10.67
N THR A 182 -18.46 -1.77 -11.78
CA THR A 182 -18.66 -2.79 -12.82
C THR A 182 -18.30 -2.34 -14.24
N HIS A 183 -18.12 -1.04 -14.48
CA HIS A 183 -17.67 -0.47 -15.76
C HIS A 183 -17.16 0.97 -15.52
N PRO A 184 -16.25 1.55 -16.34
CA PRO A 184 -16.09 3.00 -16.41
C PRO A 184 -17.43 3.58 -16.85
N GLY A 185 -18.22 4.03 -15.87
CA GLY A 185 -19.41 4.83 -16.11
C GLY A 185 -18.98 6.25 -16.50
N PRO A 186 -19.67 6.90 -17.45
CA PRO A 186 -19.16 8.05 -18.19
C PRO A 186 -18.79 9.28 -17.34
N ASP A 187 -19.34 9.47 -16.13
CA ASP A 187 -19.23 10.81 -15.50
C ASP A 187 -18.75 10.84 -14.05
N ASP A 188 -18.67 9.72 -13.32
CA ASP A 188 -18.27 9.75 -11.91
C ASP A 188 -17.17 8.75 -11.51
N LEU A 189 -17.17 7.48 -11.97
CA LEU A 189 -16.25 6.44 -11.49
C LEU A 189 -15.14 6.09 -12.50
N ASP A 190 -14.57 7.09 -13.18
CA ASP A 190 -13.34 6.86 -13.94
C ASP A 190 -12.15 6.78 -12.96
N LEU A 191 -11.80 5.55 -12.55
CA LEU A 191 -10.65 5.29 -11.69
C LEU A 191 -9.32 5.63 -12.37
N ALA A 192 -9.28 5.76 -13.70
CA ALA A 192 -8.09 6.25 -14.40
C ALA A 192 -7.86 7.75 -14.13
N ILE A 193 -8.89 8.53 -13.79
CA ILE A 193 -8.70 9.89 -13.25
C ILE A 193 -7.98 9.81 -11.90
N SER A 194 -8.43 8.94 -10.99
CA SER A 194 -7.77 8.76 -9.69
C SER A 194 -6.29 8.38 -9.82
N VAL A 195 -5.95 7.44 -10.71
CA VAL A 195 -4.56 7.05 -10.98
C VAL A 195 -3.76 8.22 -11.52
N GLN A 196 -4.27 8.95 -12.52
CA GLN A 196 -3.58 10.15 -13.04
C GLN A 196 -3.35 11.20 -11.98
N THR A 197 -4.34 11.51 -11.13
CA THR A 197 -4.20 12.51 -10.07
C THR A 197 -3.10 12.10 -9.09
N LYS A 198 -3.06 10.83 -8.67
CA LYS A 198 -1.98 10.30 -7.81
C LYS A 198 -0.60 10.44 -8.47
N LEU A 199 -0.48 10.07 -9.74
CA LEU A 199 0.78 10.18 -10.47
C LEU A 199 1.23 11.65 -10.64
N ALA A 200 0.28 12.57 -10.84
CA ALA A 200 0.58 13.99 -10.91
C ALA A 200 1.12 14.53 -9.57
N VAL A 201 0.49 14.16 -8.45
CA VAL A 201 0.97 14.52 -7.10
C VAL A 201 2.36 13.94 -6.84
N ILE A 202 2.57 12.65 -7.13
CA ILE A 202 3.88 12.00 -6.98
C ILE A 202 4.94 12.73 -7.81
N HIS A 203 4.67 13.06 -9.08
CA HIS A 203 5.62 13.81 -9.91
C HIS A 203 5.95 15.19 -9.35
N ALA A 204 4.93 15.94 -8.94
CA ALA A 204 5.14 17.27 -8.38
C ALA A 204 6.00 17.20 -7.11
N PHE A 205 5.71 16.24 -6.22
CA PHE A 205 6.49 16.00 -5.02
C PHE A 205 7.93 15.57 -5.34
N THR A 206 8.12 14.73 -6.36
CA THR A 206 9.46 14.31 -6.83
C THR A 206 10.29 15.50 -7.30
N ASP A 207 9.67 16.44 -8.01
CA ASP A 207 10.35 17.63 -8.51
C ASP A 207 10.64 18.64 -7.39
N ALA A 208 9.73 18.78 -6.42
CA ALA A 208 9.85 19.71 -5.30
C ALA A 208 10.79 19.21 -4.18
N HIS A 209 10.84 17.90 -3.95
CA HIS A 209 11.52 17.28 -2.82
C HIS A 209 12.34 16.05 -3.23
N PRO A 210 13.28 16.17 -4.19
CA PRO A 210 14.05 15.03 -4.71
C PRO A 210 14.84 14.31 -3.62
N ASP A 211 15.28 15.01 -2.56
CA ASP A 211 16.00 14.40 -1.44
C ASP A 211 15.09 13.60 -0.49
N ARG A 212 13.76 13.75 -0.57
CA ARG A 212 12.81 13.08 0.34
C ARG A 212 12.14 11.86 -0.27
N ILE A 213 12.32 11.60 -1.56
CA ILE A 213 11.59 10.55 -2.28
C ILE A 213 12.52 9.72 -3.14
N VAL A 214 12.38 8.40 -3.03
CA VAL A 214 13.10 7.43 -3.85
C VAL A 214 12.10 6.59 -4.64
N HIS A 215 12.50 6.27 -5.86
CA HIS A 215 11.71 5.52 -6.82
C HIS A 215 12.31 4.13 -7.00
N LEU A 216 11.51 3.09 -6.76
CA LEU A 216 11.91 1.71 -6.94
C LEU A 216 11.08 1.07 -8.05
N ALA A 217 11.73 0.67 -9.13
CA ALA A 217 11.05 -0.04 -10.21
C ALA A 217 10.51 -1.39 -9.72
N TYR A 218 9.21 -1.63 -9.92
CA TYR A 218 8.57 -2.88 -9.56
C TYR A 218 9.20 -4.12 -10.24
N PRO A 219 9.65 -4.07 -11.50
CA PRO A 219 10.39 -5.17 -12.11
C PRO A 219 11.63 -5.59 -11.32
N ASP A 220 12.41 -4.63 -10.81
CA ASP A 220 13.63 -4.90 -10.03
C ASP A 220 13.30 -5.55 -8.68
N LEU A 221 12.23 -5.07 -8.03
CA LEU A 221 11.73 -5.69 -6.79
C LEU A 221 11.25 -7.14 -7.00
N VAL A 222 10.81 -7.50 -8.20
CA VAL A 222 10.34 -8.85 -8.52
C VAL A 222 11.48 -9.77 -8.96
N SER A 223 12.42 -9.27 -9.74
CA SER A 223 13.53 -10.05 -10.29
C SER A 223 14.61 -10.32 -9.24
N GLU A 224 15.04 -9.28 -8.52
CA GLU A 224 16.16 -9.32 -7.57
C GLU A 224 15.77 -8.61 -6.25
N PRO A 225 14.81 -9.17 -5.47
CA PRO A 225 14.23 -8.47 -4.32
C PRO A 225 15.25 -8.06 -3.25
N SER A 226 16.22 -8.94 -2.96
CA SER A 226 17.26 -8.71 -1.96
C SER A 226 18.20 -7.56 -2.36
N VAL A 227 18.57 -7.48 -3.64
CA VAL A 227 19.37 -6.38 -4.20
C VAL A 227 18.57 -5.08 -4.19
N ALA A 228 17.32 -5.12 -4.67
CA ALA A 228 16.43 -3.96 -4.73
C ALA A 228 16.21 -3.31 -3.35
N VAL A 229 15.92 -4.11 -2.33
CA VAL A 229 15.63 -3.61 -0.97
C VAL A 229 16.89 -3.11 -0.27
N THR A 230 18.01 -3.83 -0.37
CA THR A 230 19.27 -3.39 0.24
C THR A 230 19.79 -2.10 -0.41
N GLY A 231 19.72 -1.99 -1.74
CA GLY A 231 20.08 -0.77 -2.46
C GLY A 231 19.17 0.41 -2.12
N LEU A 232 17.85 0.19 -2.04
CA LEU A 232 16.90 1.20 -1.60
C LEU A 232 17.24 1.75 -0.20
N LEU A 233 17.52 0.86 0.76
CA LEU A 233 17.82 1.27 2.13
C LEU A 233 19.14 2.06 2.22
N ASP A 234 20.14 1.69 1.44
CA ASP A 234 21.39 2.45 1.33
C ASP A 234 21.16 3.85 0.74
N GLU A 235 20.34 3.96 -0.32
CA GLU A 235 20.01 5.25 -0.95
C GLU A 235 19.31 6.23 0.01
N ILE A 236 18.42 5.73 0.89
CA ILE A 236 17.77 6.56 1.90
C ILE A 236 18.60 6.75 3.18
N GLY A 237 19.82 6.22 3.23
CA GLY A 237 20.77 6.40 4.33
C GLY A 237 20.48 5.55 5.57
N VAL A 238 19.75 4.44 5.43
CA VAL A 238 19.56 3.47 6.51
C VAL A 238 20.86 2.68 6.72
N GLN A 239 21.21 2.44 7.98
CA GLN A 239 22.43 1.70 8.31
C GLN A 239 22.43 0.30 7.70
N ALA A 240 23.56 -0.10 7.11
CA ALA A 240 23.68 -1.39 6.44
C ALA A 240 23.35 -2.58 7.36
N ASP A 241 22.62 -3.54 6.81
CA ASP A 241 22.29 -4.80 7.46
C ASP A 241 22.78 -6.01 6.66
N PRO A 242 23.97 -6.56 7.03
CA PRO A 242 24.59 -7.64 6.25
C PRO A 242 23.75 -8.91 6.13
N GLU A 243 22.83 -9.14 7.06
CA GLU A 243 21.97 -10.33 7.10
C GLU A 243 20.59 -10.10 6.45
N LEU A 244 20.28 -8.88 6.00
CA LEU A 244 18.97 -8.57 5.45
C LEU A 244 18.68 -9.38 4.18
N ALA A 245 19.66 -9.51 3.28
CA ALA A 245 19.50 -10.28 2.04
C ALA A 245 19.10 -11.74 2.35
N ASP A 246 19.78 -12.39 3.29
CA ASP A 246 19.49 -13.76 3.71
C ASP A 246 18.08 -13.88 4.31
N ARG A 247 17.65 -12.91 5.12
CA ARG A 247 16.29 -12.88 5.68
C ARG A 247 15.22 -12.67 4.61
N ILE A 248 15.47 -11.83 3.61
CA ILE A 248 14.58 -11.65 2.46
C ILE A 248 14.45 -12.95 1.68
N ASP A 249 15.56 -13.60 1.35
CA ASP A 249 15.56 -14.86 0.60
C ASP A 249 14.83 -15.97 1.36
N ALA A 250 15.08 -16.11 2.66
CA ALA A 250 14.39 -17.04 3.53
C ALA A 250 12.88 -16.76 3.61
N PHE A 251 12.50 -15.50 3.77
CA PHE A 251 11.09 -15.08 3.79
C PHE A 251 10.39 -15.44 2.46
N LEU A 252 11.00 -15.11 1.32
CA LEU A 252 10.43 -15.41 0.00
C LEU A 252 10.38 -16.91 -0.29
N ALA A 253 11.35 -17.70 0.20
CA ALA A 253 11.31 -19.15 0.11
C ALA A 253 10.15 -19.73 0.95
N ALA A 254 9.96 -19.22 2.18
CA ALA A 254 8.85 -19.61 3.04
C ALA A 254 7.49 -19.22 2.45
N GLN A 255 7.36 -18.04 1.85
CA GLN A 255 6.14 -17.60 1.16
C GLN A 255 5.80 -18.49 -0.04
N ARG A 256 6.81 -18.92 -0.81
CA ARG A 256 6.65 -19.86 -1.94
C ARG A 256 6.27 -21.27 -1.49
N ALA A 257 6.80 -21.73 -0.35
CA ALA A 257 6.50 -23.04 0.22
C ALA A 257 5.16 -23.07 1.00
N GLY A 258 4.73 -21.91 1.49
CA GLY A 258 3.49 -21.75 2.25
C GLY A 258 2.23 -21.94 1.40
N ARG A 259 1.09 -22.03 2.08
CA ARG A 259 -0.25 -22.11 1.45
C ARG A 259 -0.85 -20.72 1.15
N ARG A 260 -0.03 -19.69 0.96
CA ARG A 260 -0.53 -18.34 0.64
C ARG A 260 -1.15 -18.40 -0.75
N SER A 261 -2.37 -17.88 -0.87
CA SER A 261 -3.07 -17.83 -2.14
C SER A 261 -2.27 -17.04 -3.18
N THR A 262 -2.06 -17.61 -4.36
CA THR A 262 -1.42 -16.88 -5.46
C THR A 262 -2.34 -15.76 -5.95
N PRO A 263 -1.80 -14.57 -6.29
CA PRO A 263 -2.57 -13.54 -6.97
C PRO A 263 -3.22 -14.10 -8.26
N PRO A 264 -4.39 -13.57 -8.67
CA PRO A 264 -5.04 -14.00 -9.90
C PRO A 264 -4.10 -13.86 -11.11
N SER A 265 -4.10 -14.87 -12.00
CA SER A 265 -3.30 -14.85 -13.23
C SER A 265 -3.79 -13.84 -14.26
N SER A 266 -5.07 -13.47 -14.19
CA SER A 266 -5.72 -12.43 -14.97
C SER A 266 -6.72 -11.67 -14.10
N LEU A 267 -7.03 -10.45 -14.50
CA LEU A 267 -8.00 -9.58 -13.85
C LEU A 267 -8.95 -9.06 -14.93
N ASP A 268 -10.23 -8.88 -14.59
CA ASP A 268 -11.19 -8.21 -15.47
C ASP A 268 -10.71 -6.78 -15.72
N THR A 269 -10.71 -6.35 -16.99
CA THR A 269 -10.31 -4.98 -17.36
C THR A 269 -11.42 -3.98 -17.12
N PHE A 270 -12.64 -4.44 -16.85
CA PHE A 270 -13.85 -3.64 -16.69
C PHE A 270 -14.13 -2.74 -17.89
N GLY A 271 -13.58 -3.02 -19.07
CA GLY A 271 -13.72 -2.15 -20.25
C GLY A 271 -12.70 -0.99 -20.33
N TYR A 272 -11.72 -0.90 -19.43
CA TYR A 272 -10.57 0.00 -19.63
C TYR A 272 -9.70 -0.50 -20.78
N ASP A 273 -9.54 0.31 -21.83
CA ASP A 273 -8.60 0.03 -22.91
C ASP A 273 -7.15 0.39 -22.50
N HIS A 274 -6.23 -0.51 -22.83
CA HIS A 274 -4.81 -0.36 -22.47
C HIS A 274 -4.16 0.85 -23.14
N ASP A 275 -4.36 1.00 -24.45
CA ASP A 275 -3.70 2.07 -25.21
C ASP A 275 -4.34 3.43 -24.91
N GLU A 276 -5.66 3.50 -24.68
CA GLU A 276 -6.33 4.72 -24.22
C GLU A 276 -5.84 5.21 -22.86
N VAL A 277 -5.67 4.30 -21.88
CA VAL A 277 -5.16 4.65 -20.54
C VAL A 277 -3.72 5.15 -20.63
N LEU A 278 -2.87 4.49 -21.40
CA LEU A 278 -1.47 4.89 -21.55
C LEU A 278 -1.27 6.17 -22.36
N ALA A 279 -2.17 6.46 -23.30
CA ALA A 279 -2.15 7.71 -24.06
C ALA A 279 -2.46 8.95 -23.22
N ARG A 280 -3.00 8.79 -22.00
CA ARG A 280 -3.29 9.90 -21.09
C ARG A 280 -1.99 10.65 -20.75
N PRO A 281 -1.92 11.99 -20.94
CA PRO A 281 -0.64 12.73 -20.89
C PRO A 281 0.17 12.55 -19.59
N VAL A 282 -0.49 12.51 -18.43
CA VAL A 282 0.17 12.32 -17.14
C VAL A 282 0.77 10.92 -17.02
N ILE A 283 0.04 9.89 -17.49
CA ILE A 283 0.49 8.49 -17.48
C ILE A 283 1.64 8.31 -18.47
N ALA A 284 1.52 8.82 -19.70
CA ALA A 284 2.59 8.77 -20.69
C ALA A 284 3.89 9.42 -20.18
N ARG A 285 3.78 10.59 -19.54
CA ARG A 285 4.92 11.28 -18.92
C ARG A 285 5.53 10.45 -17.80
N TYR A 286 4.71 9.80 -16.98
CA TYR A 286 5.16 8.94 -15.88
C TYR A 286 5.94 7.73 -16.39
N CYS A 287 5.39 7.02 -17.38
CA CYS A 287 6.07 5.88 -17.98
C CYS A 287 7.40 6.30 -18.63
N ALA A 288 7.42 7.43 -19.35
CA ALA A 288 8.64 7.97 -19.95
C ALA A 288 9.69 8.37 -18.91
N ARG A 289 9.29 9.02 -17.80
CA ARG A 289 10.20 9.47 -16.74
C ARG A 289 10.89 8.30 -16.04
N PHE A 290 10.14 7.25 -15.72
CA PHE A 290 10.63 6.13 -14.91
C PHE A 290 10.94 4.88 -15.75
N GLY A 291 10.97 5.01 -17.08
CA GLY A 291 11.32 3.90 -17.98
C GLY A 291 10.38 2.69 -17.87
N ILE A 292 9.10 2.92 -17.58
CA ILE A 292 8.14 1.84 -17.34
C ILE A 292 7.70 1.28 -18.69
N ASP A 293 8.03 0.00 -18.92
CA ASP A 293 7.52 -0.75 -20.06
C ASP A 293 6.11 -1.30 -19.75
N PRO A 294 5.07 -0.92 -20.52
CA PRO A 294 3.72 -1.38 -20.28
C PRO A 294 3.55 -2.90 -20.49
N GLU A 295 2.99 -3.59 -19.50
CA GLU A 295 2.84 -5.05 -19.48
C GLU A 295 1.61 -5.49 -20.30
N ARG A 296 1.73 -5.55 -21.64
CA ARG A 296 0.61 -5.98 -22.53
C ARG A 296 0.13 -7.43 -22.29
N GLN A 297 1.03 -8.36 -21.97
CA GLN A 297 0.77 -9.81 -22.08
C GLN A 297 0.02 -10.45 -20.91
N ARG A 298 -0.10 -9.80 -19.74
CA ARG A 298 -0.78 -10.39 -18.56
C ARG A 298 -2.25 -9.98 -18.40
N LEU A 299 -2.83 -9.39 -19.44
CA LEU A 299 -4.15 -8.72 -19.38
C LEU A 299 -5.17 -9.21 -20.39
N THR A 300 -4.76 -10.05 -21.34
CA THR A 300 -5.71 -10.79 -22.16
C THR A 300 -5.79 -12.18 -21.56
N GLY A 301 -6.98 -12.65 -21.20
CA GLY A 301 -7.22 -14.08 -20.99
C GLY A 301 -7.03 -14.92 -22.26
N ALA A 302 -6.19 -14.48 -23.20
CA ALA A 302 -5.86 -15.13 -24.44
C ALA A 302 -4.41 -15.61 -24.36
N SER A 303 -4.26 -16.93 -24.32
CA SER A 303 -3.05 -17.65 -24.74
C SER A 303 -2.69 -17.35 -26.20
#